data_AF-A0AAN4Z2D9-F1
#
_entry.id   AF-A0AAN4Z2D9-F1
#
_cell.length_a   1.000
_cell.length_b   1.000
_cell.length_c   1.000
_cell.angle_alpha   90.00
_cell.angle_beta   90.00
_cell.angle_gamma   90.00
#
_symmetry.space_group_name_H-M   'P 1'
#
loop_
_entity.id
_entity.type
_entity.pdbx_description
1 polymer ?
#
loop_
_entity_poly.entity_id
_entity_poly.type
_entity_poly.pdbx_seq_one_letter_code
_entity_poly.pdbx_strand_id
1 'polypeptide(L)'
;MVLCAIDDPDASTRVWKLCKEKRIPANIADVPSECDFYFGSVHRDGPLQVMVSTNGNGPKIASMVRKKIADTLPDNMGAAIENVGKLRKKLREVAPNVEAGPKRMKW
;
A
#
# COMPACT_ATOMS: atom_id res chain seq x y z
N MET A 1 -5.22 -11.55 7.81
CA MET A 1 -5.99 -11.21 6.59
C MET A 1 -6.16 -12.49 5.80
N VAL A 2 -7.32 -12.70 5.18
CA VAL A 2 -7.62 -13.85 4.32
C VAL A 2 -8.05 -13.35 2.94
N LEU A 3 -7.56 -14.00 1.88
CA LEU A 3 -7.99 -13.78 0.50
C LEU A 3 -8.61 -15.09 0.00
N CYS A 4 -9.81 -15.03 -0.55
CA CYS A 4 -10.49 -16.19 -1.10
C CYS A 4 -10.81 -15.94 -2.58
N ALA A 5 -10.27 -16.80 -3.45
CA ALA A 5 -10.44 -16.74 -4.90
C ALA A 5 -10.61 -18.16 -5.45
N ILE A 6 -11.57 -18.90 -4.88
CA ILE A 6 -11.92 -20.26 -5.29
C ILE A 6 -13.23 -20.23 -6.07
N ASP A 7 -13.42 -21.18 -6.98
CA ASP A 7 -14.59 -21.28 -7.84
C ASP A 7 -15.78 -21.99 -7.15
N ASP A 8 -15.98 -21.68 -5.87
CA ASP A 8 -17.08 -22.18 -5.03
C ASP A 8 -17.60 -21.00 -4.18
N PRO A 9 -18.70 -20.35 -4.60
CA PRO A 9 -19.28 -19.22 -3.88
C PRO A 9 -19.72 -19.58 -2.47
N ASP A 10 -20.31 -20.76 -2.27
CA ASP A 10 -20.80 -21.19 -0.96
C ASP A 10 -19.62 -21.41 0.02
N ALA A 11 -18.54 -22.03 -0.45
CA ALA A 11 -17.31 -22.15 0.32
C ALA A 11 -16.69 -20.79 0.63
N SER A 12 -16.67 -19.88 -0.35
CA SER A 12 -16.14 -18.52 -0.17
C SER A 12 -16.91 -17.74 0.89
N THR A 13 -18.24 -17.79 0.87
CA THR A 13 -19.09 -17.19 1.92
C THR A 13 -18.87 -17.84 3.29
N ARG A 14 -18.66 -19.16 3.35
CA ARG A 14 -18.31 -19.84 4.63
C ARG A 14 -16.98 -19.32 5.18
N VAL A 15 -15.96 -19.15 4.33
CA VAL A 15 -14.67 -18.56 4.71
C VAL A 15 -14.86 -17.14 5.21
N TRP A 16 -15.66 -16.31 4.52
CA TRP A 16 -15.97 -14.95 4.95
C TRP A 16 -16.61 -14.91 6.35
N LYS A 17 -17.66 -15.71 6.60
CA LYS A 17 -18.33 -15.78 7.90
C LYS A 17 -17.37 -16.14 9.04
N LEU A 18 -16.55 -17.17 8.84
CA LEU A 18 -15.52 -17.57 9.82
C LEU A 18 -14.50 -16.46 10.08
N CYS A 19 -14.13 -15.69 9.05
CA CYS A 19 -13.24 -14.54 9.20
C CYS A 19 -13.91 -13.42 10.02
N LYS A 20 -15.21 -13.12 9.77
CA LYS A 20 -15.96 -12.12 10.54
C LYS A 20 -16.05 -12.48 12.02
N GLU A 21 -16.36 -13.74 12.35
CA GLU A 21 -16.39 -14.24 13.72
C GLU A 21 -15.05 -14.06 14.45
N LYS A 22 -13.94 -14.30 13.73
CA LYS A 22 -12.57 -14.17 14.27
C LYS A 22 -12.00 -12.75 14.16
N ARG A 23 -12.76 -11.79 13.65
CA ARG A 23 -12.31 -10.41 13.38
C ARG A 23 -11.05 -10.34 12.50
N ILE A 24 -10.97 -11.23 11.51
CA ILE A 24 -9.89 -11.26 10.52
C ILE A 24 -10.39 -10.55 9.26
N PRO A 25 -9.70 -9.50 8.75
CA PRO A 25 -10.08 -8.88 7.48
C PRO A 25 -10.04 -9.89 6.34
N ALA A 26 -11.14 -9.98 5.60
CA ALA A 26 -11.29 -10.86 4.44
C ALA A 26 -11.56 -10.07 3.16
N ASN A 27 -11.09 -10.60 2.04
CA ASN A 27 -11.47 -10.16 0.70
C ASN A 27 -11.84 -11.41 -0.09
N ILE A 28 -13.11 -11.47 -0.51
CA ILE A 28 -13.66 -12.52 -1.38
C ILE A 28 -13.68 -11.97 -2.80
N ALA A 29 -12.94 -12.61 -3.70
CA ALA A 29 -12.80 -12.16 -5.07
C ALA A 29 -14.18 -12.00 -5.72
N ASP A 30 -14.37 -10.86 -6.40
CA ASP A 30 -15.58 -10.51 -7.14
C ASP A 30 -16.89 -10.44 -6.34
N VAL A 31 -16.82 -10.46 -4.99
CA VAL A 31 -17.99 -10.30 -4.10
C VAL A 31 -17.80 -9.07 -3.19
N PRO A 32 -18.13 -7.85 -3.66
CA PRO A 32 -17.91 -6.59 -2.91
C PRO A 32 -18.59 -6.55 -1.52
N SER A 33 -19.76 -7.18 -1.38
CA SER A 33 -20.48 -7.27 -0.10
C SER A 33 -19.76 -8.12 0.95
N GLU A 34 -18.85 -8.99 0.52
CA GLU A 34 -18.07 -9.90 1.38
C GLU A 34 -16.59 -9.48 1.47
N CYS A 35 -16.30 -8.20 1.24
CA CYS A 35 -14.95 -7.65 1.33
C CYS A 35 -14.86 -6.59 2.45
N ASP A 36 -13.86 -6.71 3.33
CA ASP A 36 -13.52 -5.66 4.29
C ASP A 36 -12.58 -4.60 3.67
N PHE A 37 -11.97 -4.89 2.52
CA PHE A 37 -11.06 -4.00 1.80
C PHE A 37 -11.03 -4.31 0.30
N TYR A 38 -10.53 -3.37 -0.49
CA TYR A 38 -10.34 -3.50 -1.94
C TYR A 38 -8.86 -3.38 -2.31
N PHE A 39 -8.48 -4.07 -3.39
CA PHE A 39 -7.23 -3.76 -4.07
C PHE A 39 -7.38 -2.48 -4.90
N GLY A 40 -6.30 -1.72 -5.00
CA GLY A 40 -6.17 -0.56 -5.87
C GLY A 40 -5.19 -0.80 -7.01
N SER A 41 -5.13 0.13 -7.95
CA SER A 41 -4.04 0.18 -8.92
C SER A 41 -2.79 0.73 -8.25
N VAL A 42 -1.69 -0.02 -8.28
CA VAL A 42 -0.46 0.34 -7.56
C VAL A 42 0.66 0.65 -8.56
N HIS A 43 1.42 1.70 -8.28
CA HIS A 43 2.76 1.94 -8.82
C HIS A 43 3.79 1.72 -7.69
N ARG A 44 4.88 1.03 -7.99
CA ARG A 44 5.99 0.79 -7.06
C ARG A 44 7.32 1.11 -7.74
N ASP A 45 8.16 1.87 -7.05
CA ASP A 45 9.56 2.09 -7.38
C ASP A 45 10.38 1.96 -6.07
N GLY A 46 10.96 0.78 -5.86
CA GLY A 46 11.63 0.43 -4.59
C GLY A 46 10.73 0.72 -3.36
N PRO A 47 11.18 1.57 -2.41
CA PRO A 47 10.38 1.96 -1.24
C PRO A 47 9.23 2.93 -1.53
N LEU A 48 9.14 3.54 -2.72
CA LEU A 48 8.01 4.39 -3.10
C LEU A 48 6.82 3.52 -3.51
N GLN A 49 5.65 3.80 -2.93
CA GLN A 49 4.40 3.15 -3.29
C GLN A 49 3.30 4.19 -3.45
N VAL A 50 2.58 4.13 -4.58
CA VAL A 50 1.38 4.93 -4.84
C VAL A 50 0.23 3.98 -5.17
N MET A 51 -0.88 4.09 -4.44
CA MET A 51 -2.09 3.32 -4.70
C MET A 51 -3.24 4.25 -5.06
N VAL A 52 -3.96 3.91 -6.13
CA VAL A 52 -5.19 4.59 -6.55
C VAL A 52 -6.36 3.61 -6.44
N SER A 53 -7.40 4.02 -5.73
CA SER A 53 -8.65 3.26 -5.59
C SER A 53 -9.84 4.08 -6.09
N THR A 54 -10.84 3.38 -6.61
CA THR A 54 -12.14 3.95 -7.00
C THR A 54 -13.29 3.32 -6.20
N ASN A 55 -12.98 2.70 -5.05
CA ASN A 55 -13.93 1.94 -4.24
C ASN A 55 -14.72 0.90 -5.06
N GLY A 56 -14.02 0.14 -5.91
CA GLY A 56 -14.63 -0.89 -6.76
C GLY A 56 -15.34 -0.39 -8.03
N ASN A 57 -15.57 0.92 -8.20
CA ASN A 57 -16.41 1.43 -9.30
C ASN A 57 -15.74 1.50 -10.69
N GLY A 58 -14.41 1.38 -10.79
CA GLY A 58 -13.71 1.71 -12.03
C GLY A 58 -12.23 1.32 -12.03
N PRO A 59 -11.88 0.02 -12.10
CA PRO A 59 -10.49 -0.43 -12.11
C PRO A 59 -9.68 0.17 -13.28
N LYS A 60 -10.32 0.41 -14.42
CA LYS A 60 -9.69 1.07 -15.57
C LYS A 60 -9.35 2.54 -15.27
N ILE A 61 -10.24 3.27 -14.60
CA ILE A 61 -9.99 4.66 -14.21
C ILE A 61 -8.86 4.73 -13.19
N ALA A 62 -8.86 3.84 -12.18
CA ALA A 62 -7.77 3.72 -11.22
C ALA A 62 -6.41 3.52 -11.93
N SER A 63 -6.38 2.63 -12.94
CA SER A 63 -5.18 2.36 -13.74
C SER A 63 -4.69 3.58 -14.52
N MET A 64 -5.59 4.32 -15.17
CA MET A 64 -5.25 5.53 -15.93
C MET A 64 -4.68 6.62 -15.03
N VAL A 65 -5.31 6.87 -13.88
CA VAL A 65 -4.83 7.87 -12.91
C VAL A 65 -3.48 7.45 -12.34
N ARG A 66 -3.33 6.19 -11.92
CA ARG A 66 -2.05 5.65 -11.43
C ARG A 66 -0.94 5.78 -12.46
N LYS A 67 -1.23 5.51 -13.74
CA LYS A 67 -0.26 5.69 -14.83
C LYS A 67 0.13 7.16 -15.00
N LYS A 68 -0.85 8.06 -15.02
CA LYS A 68 -0.58 9.51 -15.09
C LYS A 68 0.29 10.00 -13.94
N ILE A 69 0.08 9.51 -12.71
CA ILE A 69 0.94 9.83 -11.56
C ILE A 69 2.34 9.27 -11.81
N ALA A 70 2.47 7.99 -12.16
CA ALA A 70 3.75 7.35 -12.41
C ALA A 70 4.57 8.09 -13.49
N ASP A 71 3.94 8.47 -14.61
CA ASP A 71 4.58 9.19 -15.72
C ASP A 71 5.07 10.60 -15.33
N THR A 72 4.59 11.16 -14.21
CA THR A 72 5.04 12.46 -13.68
C THR A 72 6.12 12.37 -12.61
N LEU A 73 6.40 11.17 -12.11
CA LEU A 73 7.46 10.97 -11.12
C LEU A 73 8.83 11.02 -11.81
N PRO A 74 9.85 11.64 -11.18
CA PRO A 74 11.22 11.53 -11.65
C PRO A 74 11.67 10.06 -11.70
N ASP A 75 12.63 9.77 -12.58
CA ASP A 75 13.26 8.45 -12.61
C ASP A 75 14.04 8.17 -11.32
N ASN A 76 14.15 6.89 -10.93
CA ASN A 76 14.95 6.41 -9.80
C ASN A 76 14.55 7.00 -8.42
N MET A 77 13.27 7.34 -8.23
CA MET A 77 12.75 7.80 -6.94
C MET A 77 13.02 6.79 -5.83
N GLY A 78 12.94 5.49 -6.11
CA GLY A 78 13.25 4.44 -5.16
C GLY A 78 14.68 4.55 -4.61
N ALA A 79 15.67 4.69 -5.49
CA ALA A 79 17.06 4.85 -5.10
C ALA A 79 17.31 6.16 -4.32
N ALA A 80 16.64 7.26 -4.72
CA ALA A 80 16.72 8.53 -4.01
C ALA A 80 16.23 8.39 -2.55
N ILE A 81 15.09 7.73 -2.34
CA ILE A 81 14.53 7.47 -1.01
C ILE A 81 15.47 6.60 -0.17
N GLU A 82 16.04 5.54 -0.75
CA GLU A 82 17.01 4.69 -0.05
C GLU A 82 18.24 5.49 0.40
N ASN A 83 18.77 6.35 -0.47
CA ASN A 83 19.93 7.18 -0.17
C ASN A 83 19.64 8.19 0.94
N VAL A 84 18.48 8.85 0.91
CA VAL A 84 18.02 9.69 2.03
C VAL A 84 17.90 8.86 3.32
N GLY A 85 17.37 7.64 3.25
CA GLY A 85 17.30 6.72 4.37
C GLY A 85 18.67 6.40 4.98
N LYS A 86 19.68 6.14 4.13
CA LYS A 86 21.08 5.91 4.57
C LYS A 86 21.66 7.16 5.24
N LEU A 87 21.46 8.35 4.66
CA LEU A 87 21.93 9.61 5.23
C LEU A 87 21.28 9.90 6.59
N ARG A 88 19.98 9.64 6.73
CA ARG A 88 19.26 9.79 8.01
C ARG A 88 19.81 8.89 9.10
N LYS A 89 20.21 7.66 8.76
CA LYS A 89 20.86 6.73 9.72
C LYS A 89 22.22 7.27 10.16
N LYS A 90 23.08 7.64 9.21
CA LYS A 90 24.39 8.24 9.50
C LYS A 90 24.29 9.49 10.37
N LEU A 91 23.31 10.36 10.10
CA LEU A 91 23.16 11.57 10.91
C LEU A 91 22.73 11.28 12.35
N ARG A 92 21.98 10.20 12.59
CA ARG A 92 21.66 9.77 13.96
C ARG A 92 22.90 9.29 14.71
N GLU A 93 23.87 8.71 14.03
CA GLU A 93 25.14 8.28 14.64
C GLU A 93 26.01 9.51 15.00
N VAL A 94 26.09 10.50 14.10
CA VAL A 94 26.93 11.70 14.29
C VAL A 94 26.34 12.68 15.30
N ALA A 95 25.00 12.78 15.37
CA ALA A 95 24.31 13.67 16.29
C ALA A 95 23.28 12.87 17.11
N PRO A 96 23.71 12.05 18.09
CA PRO A 96 22.83 11.10 18.78
C PRO A 96 21.82 11.77 19.71
N ASN A 97 22.16 12.93 20.28
CA ASN A 97 21.36 13.62 21.28
C ASN A 97 19.94 13.95 20.78
N VAL A 98 18.94 13.79 21.66
CA VAL A 98 17.52 14.02 21.34
C VAL A 98 17.26 15.47 20.92
N GLU A 99 17.98 16.42 21.53
CA GLU A 99 17.92 17.86 21.22
C GLU A 99 18.33 18.20 19.78
N ALA A 100 19.11 17.33 19.12
CA ALA A 100 19.46 17.50 17.71
C ALA A 100 18.30 17.12 16.75
N GLY A 101 17.23 16.49 17.26
CA GLY A 101 16.06 16.04 16.49
C GLY A 101 15.51 17.07 15.50
N PRO A 102 15.13 18.28 15.93
CA PRO A 102 14.61 19.33 15.05
C PRO A 102 15.61 19.76 13.97
N LYS A 103 16.92 19.81 14.30
CA LYS A 103 17.97 20.13 13.31
C LYS A 103 18.14 19.00 12.27
N ARG A 104 17.99 17.74 12.69
CA ARG A 104 17.96 16.55 11.81
C ARG A 104 16.65 16.40 11.01
N MET A 105 15.80 17.42 10.91
CA MET A 105 14.53 17.34 10.15
C MET A 105 14.32 18.55 9.24
N LYS A 106 15.31 19.45 9.15
CA LYS A 106 15.20 20.74 8.45
C LYS A 106 15.43 20.67 6.92
N TRP A 107 15.66 19.49 6.37
CA TRP A 107 15.81 19.28 4.92
C TRP A 107 14.46 19.09 4.23
#